data_AF-A0A1Q6A374-F1
#
_entry.id   AF-A0A1Q6A374-F1
#
_cell.length_a   1.000
_cell.length_b   1.000
_cell.length_c   1.000
_cell.angle_alpha   90.00
_cell.angle_beta   90.00
_cell.angle_gamma   90.00
#
_symmetry.space_group_name_H-M   'P 1'
#
loop_
_entity.id
_entity.type
_entity.pdbx_description
1 polymer ?
#
loop_
_entity_poly.entity_id
_entity_poly.type
_entity_poly.pdbx_seq_one_letter_code
_entity_poly.pdbx_strand_id
1 'polypeptide(L)'
;MLKFEYMKGNEALMDSLNEQQVMMLRLFKVPLSNEDFTQIRRLAVQLLSKKMDATLDQWEQEKGIDKDTYNQLSQGHFRTSK
;
A
#
# COMPACT_ATOMS: atom_id res chain seq x y z
N MET A 1 -5.30 -0.69 34.54
CA MET A 1 -6.21 -1.38 33.61
C MET A 1 -5.79 -1.21 32.15
N LEU A 2 -5.49 0.01 31.68
CA LEU A 2 -5.03 0.29 30.30
C LEU A 2 -3.76 -0.45 29.80
N LYS A 3 -2.81 -0.80 30.70
CA LYS A 3 -1.59 -1.54 30.32
C LYS A 3 -1.85 -2.99 29.88
N PHE A 4 -2.91 -3.63 30.37
CA PHE A 4 -3.20 -5.03 30.08
C PHE A 4 -3.91 -5.21 28.73
N GLU A 5 -4.77 -4.27 28.30
CA GLU A 5 -5.33 -4.27 26.94
C GLU A 5 -4.25 -4.03 25.87
N TYR A 6 -3.29 -3.14 26.15
CA TYR A 6 -2.16 -2.86 25.26
C TYR A 6 -1.24 -4.08 25.04
N MET A 7 -1.12 -4.98 26.02
CA MET A 7 -0.32 -6.21 25.87
C MET A 7 -1.09 -7.30 25.12
N LYS A 8 -2.40 -7.44 25.35
CA LYS A 8 -3.23 -8.46 24.71
C LYS A 8 -3.44 -8.22 23.21
N GLY A 9 -3.47 -6.96 22.77
CA GLY A 9 -3.55 -6.59 21.35
C GLY A 9 -2.26 -6.85 20.57
N ASN A 10 -1.09 -6.84 21.23
CA ASN A 10 0.21 -7.04 20.57
C ASN A 10 0.55 -8.50 20.30
N GLU A 11 0.10 -9.44 21.16
CA GLU A 11 0.35 -10.87 20.95
C GLU A 11 -0.39 -11.40 19.71
N ALA A 12 -1.68 -11.08 19.57
CA ALA A 12 -2.46 -11.45 18.38
C ALA A 12 -1.92 -10.82 17.09
N LEU A 13 -1.28 -9.65 17.20
CA LEU A 13 -0.66 -8.96 16.07
C LEU A 13 0.67 -9.64 15.69
N MET A 14 1.47 -10.08 16.66
CA MET A 14 2.71 -10.83 16.41
C MET A 14 2.46 -12.19 15.76
N ASP A 15 1.38 -12.89 16.14
CA ASP A 15 0.99 -14.17 15.54
C ASP A 15 0.55 -14.03 14.07
N SER A 16 0.15 -12.83 13.63
CA SER A 16 -0.29 -12.54 12.25
C SER A 16 0.85 -12.12 11.32
N LEU A 17 2.04 -11.84 11.87
CA LEU A 17 3.18 -11.33 11.10
C LEU A 17 4.13 -12.45 10.70
N ASN A 18 4.59 -12.42 9.46
CA ASN A 18 5.63 -13.33 9.00
C ASN A 18 7.02 -12.91 9.51
N GLU A 19 8.01 -13.80 9.38
CA GLU A 19 9.36 -13.59 9.89
C GLU A 19 10.02 -12.29 9.37
N GLN A 20 9.80 -11.95 8.10
CA GLN A 20 10.37 -10.73 7.52
C GLN A 20 9.75 -9.47 8.15
N GLN A 21 8.44 -9.47 8.35
CA GLN A 21 7.73 -8.37 9.00
C GLN A 21 8.19 -8.20 10.45
N VAL A 22 8.36 -9.31 11.18
CA VAL A 22 8.88 -9.29 12.56
C VAL A 22 10.31 -8.74 12.60
N MET A 23 11.19 -9.14 11.66
CA MET A 23 12.54 -8.60 11.55
C MET A 23 12.54 -7.09 11.33
N MET A 24 11.68 -6.58 10.44
CA MET A 24 11.57 -5.15 10.18
C MET A 24 11.10 -4.37 11.41
N LEU A 25 10.09 -4.85 12.13
CA LEU A 25 9.60 -4.19 13.35
C LEU A 25 10.67 -4.14 14.44
N ARG A 26 11.54 -5.15 14.52
CA ARG A 26 12.66 -5.15 15.48
C ARG A 26 13.66 -4.03 15.23
N LEU A 27 13.80 -3.55 13.99
CA LEU A 27 14.66 -2.41 13.65
C LEU A 27 14.14 -1.10 14.26
N PHE A 28 12.83 -1.00 14.50
CA PHE A 28 12.15 0.20 14.98
C PHE A 28 11.82 0.17 16.48
N LYS A 29 12.53 -0.67 17.26
CA LYS A 29 12.40 -0.70 18.73
C LYS A 29 12.76 0.62 19.40
N VAL A 30 13.66 1.38 18.78
CA VAL A 30 14.02 2.74 19.19
C VAL A 30 13.28 3.71 18.27
N PRO A 31 12.61 4.76 18.80
CA PRO A 31 12.01 5.79 17.98
C PRO A 31 13.02 6.38 17.01
N LEU A 32 12.66 6.39 15.73
CA LEU A 32 13.47 7.01 14.68
C LEU A 32 13.48 8.53 14.83
N SER A 33 14.53 9.17 14.31
CA SER A 33 14.47 10.61 14.05
C SER A 33 13.38 10.91 13.02
N ASN A 34 12.86 12.14 13.03
CA ASN A 34 11.87 12.56 12.02
C ASN A 34 12.40 12.44 10.58
N GLU A 35 13.70 12.65 10.40
CA GLU A 35 14.37 12.53 9.11
C GLU A 35 14.36 11.09 8.62
N ASP A 36 14.86 10.14 9.44
CA ASP A 36 14.91 8.72 9.09
C ASP A 36 13.51 8.14 8.87
N PHE A 37 12.56 8.51 9.74
CA PHE A 37 11.16 8.10 9.57
C PHE A 37 10.59 8.59 8.23
N THR A 38 10.87 9.84 7.85
CA THR A 38 10.40 10.40 6.58
C THR A 38 11.00 9.68 5.38
N GLN A 39 12.29 9.33 5.44
CA GLN A 39 12.97 8.58 4.38
C GLN A 39 12.34 7.18 4.22
N ILE A 40 12.18 6.45 5.31
CA ILE A 40 11.58 5.10 5.30
C ILE A 40 10.14 5.16 4.79
N ARG A 41 9.34 6.13 5.24
CA ARG A 41 7.97 6.33 4.76
C ARG A 41 7.93 6.56 3.25
N ARG A 42 8.83 7.38 2.70
CA ARG A 42 8.91 7.61 1.24
C ARG A 42 9.23 6.33 0.48
N LEU A 43 10.18 5.54 0.97
CA LEU A 43 10.53 4.24 0.36
C LEU A 43 9.36 3.27 0.37
N ALA A 44 8.62 3.20 1.49
CA ALA A 44 7.44 2.34 1.61
C ALA A 44 6.36 2.76 0.60
N VAL A 45 6.06 4.06 0.49
CA VAL A 45 5.09 4.57 -0.49
C VAL A 45 5.53 4.26 -1.92
N GLN A 46 6.80 4.49 -2.26
CA GLN A 46 7.33 4.17 -3.59
C GLN A 46 7.19 2.68 -3.94
N LEU A 47 7.47 1.79 -2.98
CA LEU A 47 7.30 0.36 -3.18
C LEU A 47 5.84 -0.03 -3.40
N LEU A 48 4.91 0.56 -2.63
CA LEU A 48 3.48 0.31 -2.76
C LEU A 48 2.94 0.84 -4.10
N SER A 49 3.35 2.02 -4.54
CA SER A 49 2.99 2.56 -5.86
C SER A 49 3.44 1.62 -6.97
N LYS A 50 4.69 1.14 -6.96
CA LYS A 50 5.17 0.17 -7.97
C LYS A 50 4.37 -1.13 -7.99
N LYS A 51 3.96 -1.64 -6.82
CA LYS A 51 3.12 -2.84 -6.73
C LYS A 51 1.72 -2.59 -7.28
N MET A 52 1.16 -1.41 -7.01
CA MET A 52 -0.13 -1.01 -7.53
C MET A 52 -0.08 -0.89 -9.05
N ASP A 53 0.92 -0.21 -9.60
CA ASP A 53 1.11 -0.07 -11.05
C ASP A 53 1.20 -1.45 -11.71
N ALA A 54 2.04 -2.36 -11.19
CA ALA A 54 2.17 -3.71 -11.72
C ALA A 54 0.86 -4.53 -11.64
N THR A 55 0.08 -4.32 -10.58
CA THR A 55 -1.22 -5.01 -10.41
C THR A 55 -2.26 -4.47 -11.38
N LEU A 56 -2.26 -3.14 -11.60
CA LEU A 56 -3.13 -2.49 -12.59
C LEU A 56 -2.77 -2.94 -14.00
N ASP A 57 -1.48 -2.92 -14.38
CA ASP A 57 -1.01 -3.39 -15.67
C ASP A 57 -1.45 -4.84 -15.95
N GLN A 58 -1.31 -5.72 -14.96
CA GLN A 58 -1.76 -7.11 -15.08
C GLN A 58 -3.27 -7.19 -15.27
N TRP A 59 -4.04 -6.46 -14.45
CA TRP A 59 -5.49 -6.45 -14.54
C TRP A 59 -5.98 -5.89 -15.89
N GLU A 60 -5.34 -4.84 -16.41
CA GLU A 60 -5.63 -4.27 -17.72
C GLU A 60 -5.40 -5.30 -18.84
N GLN A 61 -4.25 -6.00 -18.81
CA GLN A 61 -3.95 -7.06 -19.76
C GLN A 61 -4.98 -8.20 -19.72
N GLU A 62 -5.36 -8.65 -18.52
CA GLU A 62 -6.38 -9.70 -18.34
C GLU A 62 -7.77 -9.28 -18.85
N LYS A 63 -8.06 -7.97 -18.83
CA LYS A 63 -9.33 -7.41 -19.31
C LYS A 63 -9.29 -6.93 -20.75
N GLY A 64 -8.13 -7.04 -21.41
CA GLY A 64 -7.93 -6.47 -22.75
C GLY A 64 -8.16 -4.96 -22.78
N ILE A 65 -7.96 -4.28 -21.65
CA ILE A 65 -8.03 -2.82 -21.55
C ILE A 65 -6.73 -2.28 -22.11
N ASP A 66 -6.86 -1.44 -23.12
CA ASP A 66 -5.75 -0.78 -23.78
C ASP A 66 -5.95 0.74 -23.82
N LYS A 67 -5.01 1.44 -24.44
CA LYS A 67 -5.07 2.89 -24.58
C LYS A 67 -6.35 3.36 -25.29
N ASP A 68 -6.86 2.59 -26.24
CA ASP A 68 -8.06 2.93 -27.00
C ASP A 68 -9.31 2.77 -26.13
N THR A 69 -9.32 1.79 -25.23
CA THR A 69 -10.35 1.61 -24.20
C THR A 69 -10.43 2.85 -23.29
N TYR A 70 -9.29 3.36 -22.84
CA TYR A 70 -9.23 4.60 -22.06
C TYR A 70 -9.69 5.82 -22.85
N ASN A 71 -9.29 5.93 -24.12
CA ASN A 71 -9.74 7.00 -25.00
C ASN A 71 -11.27 6.99 -25.16
N GLN A 72 -11.88 5.82 -25.38
CA GLN A 72 -13.33 5.67 -25.50
C GLN A 72 -14.06 6.03 -24.20
N LEU A 73 -13.56 5.57 -23.04
CA LEU A 73 -14.12 5.93 -21.73
C LEU A 73 -14.04 7.45 -21.46
N SER A 74 -12.92 8.08 -21.81
CA SER A 74 -12.74 9.53 -21.63
C SER A 74 -13.72 10.36 -22.45
N GLN A 75 -14.11 9.87 -23.65
CA GLN A 75 -15.04 10.54 -24.55
C GLN A 75 -16.52 10.26 -24.21
N GLY A 76 -16.81 9.15 -23.53
CA GLY A 76 -18.17 8.77 -23.14
C GLY A 76 -18.83 9.71 -22.12
N HIS A 77 -18.04 10.44 -21.33
CA HIS A 77 -18.57 11.32 -20.27
C HIS A 77 -18.97 12.74 -20.74
N PHE A 78 -18.69 13.13 -21.99
CA PHE A 78 -18.88 14.52 -22.45
C PHE A 78 -19.83 14.73 -23.63
N ARG A 79 -20.68 13.76 -24.00
CA ARG A 79 -21.68 13.98 -25.06
C ARG A 79 -23.09 13.53 -24.65
N THR A 80 -23.73 14.35 -23.83
CA THR A 80 -25.16 14.68 -24.03
C THR A 80 -25.25 16.20 -24.18
N SER A 81 -24.98 16.69 -25.39
CA SER A 81 -25.57 17.96 -25.81
C SER A 81 -26.99 17.64 -26.23
N LYS A 82 -27.97 18.31 -25.61
CA LYS A 82 -29.32 18.41 -26.14
C LYS A 82 -29.32 19.04 -27.53
#